data_AF-W9GPY2-F1
#
_entry.id   AF-W9GPY2-F1
#
_cell.length_a   1.000
_cell.length_b   1.000
_cell.length_c   1.000
_cell.angle_alpha   90.00
_cell.angle_beta   90.00
_cell.angle_gamma   90.00
#
_symmetry.space_group_name_H-M   'P 1'
#
loop_
_entity.id
_entity.type
_entity.pdbx_description
1 polymer ?
#
loop_
_entity_poly.entity_id
_entity_poly.type
_entity_poly.pdbx_seq_one_letter_code
_entity_poly.pdbx_strand_id
1 'polypeptide(L)'
;MKKKHVVALGLLGLAVVLALAPTDAFAGTGGSAFDDVYTTIKDWTSGYLGKSIALGLVLYGVGAGVAKQSLGGFATGMGGGVGLNYAPDVVESVVSATLPVAQASAEAMQLVVGVAPLV
;
A
#
# COMPACT_ATOMS: atom_id res chain seq x y z
N MET A 1 -34.08 -14.78 26.95
CA MET A 1 -32.70 -15.17 26.60
C MET A 1 -31.75 -14.57 27.61
N LYS A 2 -30.93 -15.40 28.25
CA LYS A 2 -30.42 -15.17 29.62
C LYS A 2 -29.11 -14.38 29.55
N LYS A 3 -29.05 -13.24 30.26
CA LYS A 3 -27.97 -12.21 30.43
C LYS A 3 -26.52 -12.61 30.05
N LYS A 4 -26.14 -13.87 30.30
CA LYS A 4 -24.91 -14.52 29.84
C LYS A 4 -24.64 -14.36 28.34
N HIS A 5 -25.68 -14.38 27.51
CA HIS A 5 -25.54 -14.26 26.04
C HIS A 5 -25.28 -12.82 25.60
N VAL A 6 -25.79 -11.82 26.33
CA VAL A 6 -25.55 -10.39 26.06
C VAL A 6 -24.12 -10.01 26.44
N VAL A 7 -23.63 -10.55 27.56
CA VAL A 7 -22.23 -10.39 27.99
C VAL A 7 -21.27 -11.08 27.00
N ALA A 8 -21.61 -12.30 26.55
CA ALA A 8 -20.83 -13.00 25.53
C ALA A 8 -20.80 -12.24 24.19
N LEU A 9 -21.93 -11.64 23.77
CA LEU A 9 -21.98 -10.80 22.56
C LEU A 9 -21.15 -9.52 22.72
N GLY A 10 -21.17 -8.89 23.90
CA GLY A 10 -20.38 -7.70 24.19
C GLY A 10 -18.87 -7.99 24.21
N LEU A 11 -18.46 -9.13 24.77
CA LEU A 11 -17.06 -9.57 24.76
C LEU A 11 -16.58 -9.94 23.35
N LEU A 12 -17.43 -10.55 22.53
CA LEU A 12 -17.14 -10.80 21.11
C LEU A 12 -17.00 -9.50 20.32
N GLY A 13 -17.87 -8.51 20.56
CA GLY A 13 -17.77 -7.19 19.94
C GLY A 13 -16.48 -6.47 20.31
N LEU A 14 -16.09 -6.51 21.60
CA LEU A 14 -14.84 -5.93 22.07
C LEU A 14 -13.61 -6.67 21.49
N ALA A 15 -13.66 -7.99 21.37
CA ALA A 15 -12.59 -8.78 20.75
C ALA A 15 -12.42 -8.48 19.26
N VAL A 16 -13.52 -8.25 18.53
CA VAL A 16 -13.46 -7.81 17.13
C VAL A 16 -12.87 -6.41 17.01
N VAL A 17 -13.25 -5.48 17.89
CA VAL A 17 -12.66 -4.12 17.92
C VAL A 17 -11.17 -4.16 18.25
N LEU A 18 -10.74 -4.99 19.20
CA LEU A 18 -9.32 -5.18 19.55
C LEU A 18 -8.54 -5.91 18.45
N ALA A 19 -9.15 -6.83 17.72
CA ALA A 19 -8.52 -7.51 16.58
C ALA A 19 -8.36 -6.59 15.36
N LEU A 20 -9.17 -5.54 15.26
CA LEU A 20 -9.07 -4.49 14.25
C LEU A 20 -8.28 -3.27 14.75
N ALA A 21 -7.80 -3.29 16.00
CA ALA A 21 -6.98 -2.21 16.53
C ALA A 21 -5.65 -2.21 15.77
N PRO A 22 -5.26 -1.08 15.15
CA PRO A 22 -4.00 -1.00 14.44
C PRO A 22 -2.87 -1.21 15.44
N THR A 23 -2.03 -2.21 15.20
CA THR A 23 -0.73 -2.30 15.86
C THR A 23 0.13 -1.16 15.31
N ASP A 24 0.62 -0.28 16.18
CA ASP A 24 1.45 0.86 15.81
C ASP A 24 2.67 0.40 14.97
N ALA A 25 2.55 0.51 13.66
CA ALA A 25 3.65 0.31 12.73
C ALA A 25 4.36 1.66 12.58
N PHE A 26 5.40 1.87 13.37
CA PHE A 26 6.24 3.06 13.22
C PHE A 26 7.04 2.90 11.93
N ALA A 27 6.59 3.56 10.87
CA ALA A 27 7.39 3.73 9.66
C ALA A 27 8.69 4.46 10.05
N GLY A 28 9.83 3.88 9.73
CA GLY A 28 11.13 4.38 10.18
C GLY A 28 11.34 5.83 9.74
N THR A 29 11.70 6.70 10.70
CA THR A 29 11.99 8.13 10.49
C THR A 29 13.35 8.36 9.81
N GLY A 30 13.81 7.41 9.00
CA GLY A 30 15.14 7.36 8.42
C GLY A 30 15.33 8.34 7.27
N GLY A 31 15.69 9.58 7.61
CA GLY A 31 16.68 10.43 6.94
C GLY A 31 16.48 10.79 5.45
N SER A 32 16.35 12.09 5.18
CA SER A 32 16.34 12.70 3.84
C SER A 32 17.59 12.42 2.97
N ALA A 33 18.57 11.69 3.49
CA ALA A 33 19.80 11.33 2.81
C ALA A 33 19.58 10.53 1.51
N PHE A 34 18.42 9.87 1.37
CA PHE A 34 18.07 9.10 0.19
C PHE A 34 16.89 9.68 -0.60
N ASP A 35 16.38 10.86 -0.25
CA ASP A 35 15.22 11.46 -0.94
C ASP A 35 15.53 11.78 -2.40
N ASP A 36 16.71 12.31 -2.68
CA ASP A 36 17.15 12.63 -4.04
C ASP A 36 17.32 11.36 -4.89
N VAL A 37 17.89 10.30 -4.30
CA VAL A 37 18.08 9.01 -4.95
C VAL A 37 16.73 8.37 -5.24
N TYR A 38 15.83 8.39 -4.27
CA TYR A 38 14.48 7.86 -4.39
C TYR A 38 13.68 8.60 -5.48
N THR A 39 13.72 9.93 -5.48
CA THR A 39 13.05 10.76 -6.49
C THR A 39 13.61 10.49 -7.89
N THR A 40 14.94 10.39 -8.02
CA THR A 40 15.58 10.07 -9.31
C THR A 40 15.12 8.71 -9.85
N ILE A 41 15.08 7.68 -9.00
CA ILE A 41 14.62 6.35 -9.40
C ILE A 41 13.12 6.35 -9.73
N LYS A 42 12.32 7.13 -8.99
CA LYS A 42 10.89 7.32 -9.28
C LYS A 42 10.69 7.95 -10.65
N ASP A 43 11.40 9.03 -10.95
CA ASP A 43 11.31 9.73 -12.22
C ASP A 43 11.73 8.85 -13.41
N TRP A 44 12.76 8.03 -13.21
CA TRP A 44 13.16 7.03 -14.20
C TRP A 44 12.06 5.99 -14.45
N THR A 45 11.45 5.48 -13.39
CA THR A 45 10.42 4.44 -13.43
C THR A 45 9.11 4.94 -14.06
N SER A 46 8.69 6.16 -13.74
CA SER A 46 7.43 6.74 -14.26
C SER A 46 7.62 7.51 -15.58
N GLY A 47 8.86 7.83 -15.94
CA GLY A 47 9.23 8.59 -17.12
C GLY A 47 9.38 7.77 -18.41
N TYR A 48 10.00 8.36 -19.43
CA TYR A 48 10.22 7.69 -20.72
C TYR A 48 11.14 6.47 -20.62
N LEU A 49 12.07 6.45 -19.66
CA LEU A 49 12.93 5.30 -19.42
C LEU A 49 12.09 4.08 -19.00
N GLY A 50 11.28 4.19 -17.94
CA GLY A 50 10.40 3.11 -17.49
C GLY A 50 9.39 2.68 -18.56
N LYS A 51 8.84 3.62 -19.34
CA LYS A 51 7.97 3.31 -20.49
C LYS A 51 8.70 2.50 -21.58
N SER A 52 9.94 2.86 -21.90
CA SER A 52 10.73 2.11 -22.88
C SER A 52 11.09 0.70 -22.38
N ILE A 53 11.40 0.55 -21.09
CA ILE A 53 11.64 -0.75 -20.47
C ILE A 53 10.35 -1.59 -20.46
N ALA A 54 9.21 -0.98 -20.15
CA ALA A 54 7.91 -1.64 -20.19
C ALA A 54 7.57 -2.15 -21.60
N LEU A 55 7.84 -1.35 -22.64
CA LEU A 55 7.73 -1.80 -24.03
C LEU A 55 8.68 -2.97 -24.32
N GLY A 56 9.93 -2.91 -23.83
CA GLY A 56 10.89 -4.00 -23.93
C GLY A 56 10.41 -5.29 -23.27
N LEU A 57 9.79 -5.21 -22.09
CA LEU A 57 9.21 -6.35 -21.37
C LEU A 57 8.03 -6.97 -22.14
N VAL A 58 7.19 -6.15 -22.75
CA VAL A 58 6.10 -6.64 -23.61
C VAL A 58 6.68 -7.36 -24.83
N LEU A 59 7.65 -6.77 -25.52
CA LEU A 59 8.30 -7.39 -26.69
C LEU A 59 9.01 -8.70 -26.32
N TYR A 60 9.71 -8.72 -25.19
CA TYR A 60 10.32 -9.94 -24.65
C TYR A 60 9.25 -11.01 -24.35
N GLY A 61 8.14 -10.63 -23.71
CA GLY A 61 7.02 -11.51 -23.42
C GLY A 61 6.39 -12.11 -24.69
N VAL A 62 6.26 -11.31 -25.75
CA VAL A 62 5.83 -11.81 -27.08
C VAL A 62 6.84 -12.81 -27.63
N GLY A 63 8.14 -12.50 -27.62
CA GLY A 63 9.18 -13.41 -28.09
C GLY A 63 9.20 -14.75 -27.34
N ALA A 64 9.12 -14.70 -26.01
CA ALA A 64 9.02 -15.86 -25.15
C ALA A 64 7.70 -16.64 -25.35
N GLY A 65 6.61 -15.95 -25.64
CA GLY A 65 5.31 -16.53 -25.95
C GLY A 65 5.32 -17.28 -27.28
N VAL A 66 5.91 -16.71 -28.33
CA VAL A 66 6.09 -17.37 -29.64
C VAL A 66 6.92 -18.64 -29.49
N ALA A 67 8.02 -18.60 -28.73
CA ALA A 67 8.87 -19.77 -28.49
C ALA A 67 8.11 -20.95 -27.84
N LYS A 68 7.04 -20.67 -27.09
CA LYS A 68 6.20 -21.68 -26.43
C LYS A 68 4.79 -21.79 -27.02
N GLN A 69 4.54 -21.17 -28.18
CA GLN A 69 3.22 -21.08 -28.83
C GLN A 69 2.08 -20.69 -27.86
N SER A 70 2.37 -19.77 -26.94
CA SER A 70 1.48 -19.41 -25.83
C SER A 70 1.29 -17.91 -25.69
N LEU A 71 0.04 -17.51 -25.50
CA LEU A 71 -0.32 -16.14 -25.14
C LEU A 71 0.11 -15.75 -23.72
N GLY A 72 0.45 -16.72 -22.86
CA GLY A 72 0.86 -16.46 -21.48
C GLY A 72 2.13 -15.61 -21.38
N GLY A 73 3.06 -15.75 -22.34
CA GLY A 73 4.27 -14.92 -22.39
C GLY A 73 3.95 -13.43 -22.58
N PHE A 74 2.97 -13.10 -23.44
CA PHE A 74 2.50 -11.73 -23.62
C PHE A 74 1.85 -11.19 -22.34
N ALA A 75 1.00 -11.99 -21.69
CA ALA A 75 0.34 -11.58 -20.43
C ALA A 75 1.36 -11.29 -19.32
N THR A 76 2.41 -12.11 -19.18
CA THR A 76 3.50 -11.85 -18.21
C THR A 76 4.32 -10.62 -18.58
N GLY A 77 4.61 -10.41 -19.87
CA GLY A 77 5.31 -9.20 -20.34
C GLY A 77 4.51 -7.92 -20.08
N MET A 78 3.20 -7.96 -20.32
CA MET A 78 2.29 -6.86 -20.03
C MET A 78 2.14 -6.62 -18.53
N GLY A 79 2.02 -7.69 -17.73
CA GLY A 79 2.00 -7.60 -16.27
C GLY A 79 3.27 -6.98 -15.70
N GLY A 80 4.44 -7.35 -16.23
CA GLY A 80 5.72 -6.74 -15.85
C GLY A 80 5.82 -5.26 -16.23
N GLY A 81 5.39 -4.89 -17.44
CA GLY A 81 5.41 -3.50 -17.90
C GLY A 81 4.44 -2.60 -17.15
N VAL A 82 3.24 -3.08 -16.84
CA VAL A 82 2.26 -2.39 -16.00
C VAL A 82 2.79 -2.28 -14.56
N GLY A 83 3.27 -3.39 -14.00
CA GLY A 83 3.84 -3.44 -12.66
C GLY A 83 5.00 -2.47 -12.47
N LEU A 84 5.88 -2.32 -13.46
CA LEU A 84 6.98 -1.36 -13.41
C LEU A 84 6.49 0.08 -13.26
N ASN A 85 5.51 0.51 -14.06
CA ASN A 85 5.04 1.89 -14.05
C ASN A 85 4.23 2.25 -12.79
N TYR A 86 3.49 1.29 -12.21
CA TYR A 86 2.68 1.49 -10.99
C TYR A 86 3.40 1.09 -9.70
N ALA A 87 4.60 0.52 -9.78
CA ALA A 87 5.38 0.15 -8.60
C ALA A 87 5.63 1.32 -7.63
N PRO A 88 5.95 2.55 -8.09
CA PRO A 88 6.13 3.69 -7.17
C PRO A 88 4.88 3.98 -6.34
N ASP A 89 3.72 4.04 -6.99
CA ASP A 89 2.43 4.32 -6.32
C ASP A 89 2.08 3.25 -5.28
N VAL A 90 2.34 1.98 -5.59
CA VAL A 90 2.08 0.86 -4.66
C VAL A 90 3.04 0.91 -3.48
N VAL A 91 4.33 1.18 -3.72
CA VAL A 91 5.32 1.30 -2.64
C VAL A 91 4.97 2.47 -1.73
N GLU A 92 4.59 3.61 -2.29
CA GLU A 92 4.16 4.77 -1.52
C GLU A 92 2.93 4.46 -0.68
N SER A 93 1.90 3.85 -1.27
CA SER A 93 0.70 3.44 -0.56
C SER A 93 1.00 2.51 0.63
N VAL A 94 1.87 1.51 0.45
CA VAL A 94 2.20 0.56 1.52
C VAL A 94 3.05 1.20 2.61
N VAL A 95 4.01 2.06 2.25
CA VAL A 95 4.93 2.70 3.19
C VAL A 95 4.25 3.89 3.91
N SER A 96 3.32 4.58 3.26
CA SER A 96 2.60 5.73 3.82
C SER A 96 1.30 5.36 4.55
N ALA A 97 0.76 4.14 4.39
CA ALA A 97 -0.52 3.72 5.00
C ALA A 97 -0.57 3.80 6.54
N THR A 98 0.57 3.95 7.20
CA THR A 98 0.65 4.18 8.64
C THR A 98 0.24 5.61 9.04
N LEU A 99 0.33 6.59 8.13
CA LEU A 99 0.00 8.00 8.42
C LEU A 99 -1.52 8.28 8.45
N PRO A 100 -2.36 7.84 7.50
CA PRO A 100 -3.81 8.10 7.54
C PRO A 100 -4.51 7.48 8.74
N VAL A 101 -4.08 6.29 9.16
CA VAL A 101 -4.63 5.58 10.33
C VAL A 101 -4.23 6.26 11.64
N ALA A 102 -3.01 6.82 11.73
CA ALA A 102 -2.59 7.64 12.86
C ALA A 102 -3.38 8.96 12.98
N GLN A 103 -3.80 9.55 11.86
CA GLN A 103 -4.67 10.74 11.87
C GLN A 103 -6.10 10.39 12.33
N ALA A 104 -6.63 9.24 11.92
CA ALA A 104 -7.93 8.77 12.38
C ALA A 104 -7.95 8.42 13.89
N SER A 105 -6.86 7.86 14.43
CA SER A 105 -6.74 7.63 15.88
C SER A 105 -6.49 8.92 16.67
N ALA A 106 -5.85 9.93 16.09
CA ALA A 106 -5.74 11.26 16.68
C ALA A 106 -7.09 11.97 16.78
N GLU A 107 -7.92 11.93 15.72
CA GLU A 107 -9.31 12.46 15.77
C GLU A 107 -10.17 11.69 16.78
N ALA A 108 -10.07 10.37 16.82
CA ALA A 108 -10.77 9.54 17.80
C ALA A 108 -10.28 9.81 19.24
N MET A 109 -8.99 10.06 19.44
CA MET A 109 -8.43 10.44 20.74
C MET A 109 -8.89 11.86 21.15
N GLN A 110 -9.01 12.80 20.22
CA GLN A 110 -9.56 14.13 20.50
C GLN A 110 -11.04 14.07 20.92
N LEU A 111 -11.81 13.18 20.31
CA LEU A 111 -13.23 12.98 20.64
C LEU A 111 -13.42 12.24 21.98
N VAL A 112 -12.45 11.42 22.40
CA VAL A 112 -12.41 10.75 23.70
C VAL A 112 -11.85 11.65 24.82
N VAL A 113 -10.93 12.58 24.53
CA VAL A 113 -10.27 13.46 25.52
C VAL A 113 -11.02 14.78 25.75
N GLY A 114 -12.02 15.13 24.94
CA GLY A 114 -12.93 16.25 25.24
C GLY A 114 -12.26 17.62 25.29
N VAL A 115 -11.30 17.88 24.40
CA VAL A 115 -10.75 19.23 24.21
C VAL A 115 -11.38 19.82 22.95
N ALA A 116 -12.26 20.80 23.15
CA ALA A 116 -12.82 21.62 22.08
C ALA A 116 -11.70 22.34 21.32
N PRO A 117 -11.78 22.49 19.99
CA PRO A 117 -10.87 23.34 19.25
C PRO A 117 -11.15 24.80 19.62
N LEU A 118 -10.21 25.46 20.29
CA LEU A 118 -10.18 26.91 20.40
C LEU A 118 -9.29 27.44 19.27
N VAL A 119 -9.96 27.92 18.21
CA VAL A 119 -9.49 28.77 17.10
C VAL A 119 -8.38 28.18 16.23
#